data_AF-A0A7J4I5V4-F1
#
_entry.id   AF-A0A7J4I5V4-F1
#
_cell.length_a   1.000
_cell.length_b   1.000
_cell.length_c   1.000
_cell.angle_alpha   90.00
_cell.angle_beta   90.00
_cell.angle_gamma   90.00
#
_symmetry.space_group_name_H-M   'P 1'
#
loop_
_entity.id
_entity.type
_entity.pdbx_description
1 polymer ?
#
loop_
_entity_poly.entity_id
_entity_poly.type
_entity_poly.pdbx_seq_one_letter_code
_entity_poly.pdbx_strand_id
1 'polypeptide(L)'
;MYHIGKVIEVFSSEDKNIVTFDSNAQAMLDMWDENLITVGIDFHLSKSIKKDDIVLVDYTATQTGPRMVIVKLLRGEVGKRAWKQYKDHFERMRTKGPAAKAVTKQSYVG
;
A
#
# COMPACT_ATOMS: atom_id res chain seq x y z
N MET A 1 7.14 -5.82 -7.99
CA MET A 1 6.22 -6.32 -6.94
C MET A 1 5.07 -5.33 -6.84
N TYR A 2 3.83 -5.76 -6.58
CA TYR A 2 2.70 -4.83 -6.48
C TYR A 2 2.00 -4.95 -5.13
N HIS A 3 1.73 -3.80 -4.51
CA HIS A 3 0.96 -3.72 -3.26
C HIS A 3 -0.35 -3.00 -3.49
N ILE A 4 -1.37 -3.40 -2.73
CA ILE A 4 -2.69 -2.77 -2.80
C ILE A 4 -2.81 -1.70 -1.71
N GLY A 5 -3.45 -0.59 -2.05
CA GLY A 5 -3.74 0.49 -1.12
C GLY A 5 -5.12 1.08 -1.39
N LYS A 6 -5.68 1.73 -0.38
CA LYS A 6 -6.89 2.54 -0.50
C LYS A 6 -6.51 4.01 -0.41
N VAL A 7 -6.97 4.81 -1.37
CA VAL A 7 -6.67 6.25 -1.41
C VAL A 7 -7.39 6.97 -0.28
N ILE A 8 -6.63 7.65 0.56
CA ILE A 8 -7.14 8.52 1.63
C ILE A 8 -7.26 9.96 1.14
N GLU A 9 -6.23 10.42 0.42
CA GLU A 9 -6.13 11.80 -0.08
C GLU A 9 -5.30 11.86 -1.37
N VAL A 10 -5.62 12.83 -2.23
CA VAL A 10 -4.89 13.09 -3.49
C VAL A 10 -4.29 14.49 -3.45
N PHE A 11 -2.99 14.58 -3.64
CA PHE A 11 -2.24 15.82 -3.73
C PHE A 11 -1.99 16.13 -5.20
N SER A 12 -2.74 17.08 -5.74
CA SER A 12 -2.61 17.54 -7.12
C SER A 12 -1.88 18.88 -7.18
N SER A 13 -1.10 19.10 -8.22
CA SER A 13 -0.49 20.41 -8.55
C SER A 13 -1.54 21.46 -8.93
N GLU A 14 -2.79 21.05 -9.19
CA GLU A 14 -3.92 21.95 -9.46
C GLU A 14 -4.54 22.52 -8.17
N ASP A 15 -4.20 21.99 -7.00
CA ASP A 15 -4.69 22.52 -5.72
C ASP A 15 -3.95 23.80 -5.35
N LYS A 16 -4.71 24.90 -5.18
CA LYS A 16 -4.18 26.23 -4.86
C LYS A 16 -3.49 26.30 -3.49
N ASN A 17 -3.72 25.33 -2.62
CA ASN A 17 -3.11 25.27 -1.30
C ASN A 17 -1.83 24.43 -1.28
N ILE A 18 -1.44 23.86 -2.42
CA ILE A 18 -0.25 23.01 -2.55
C ILE A 18 0.80 23.76 -3.38
N VAL A 19 1.98 23.97 -2.78
CA VAL A 19 3.16 24.46 -3.49
C VAL A 19 3.95 23.25 -3.97
N THR A 20 4.11 23.10 -5.29
CA THR A 20 4.79 21.94 -5.88
C THR A 20 6.16 22.29 -6.47
N PHE A 21 7.06 21.31 -6.48
CA PHE A 21 8.32 21.37 -7.24
C PHE A 21 8.11 21.01 -8.71
N ASP A 22 7.22 20.06 -8.99
CA ASP A 22 6.87 19.59 -10.34
C ASP A 22 5.33 19.47 -10.51
N SER A 23 4.89 18.95 -11.65
CA SER A 23 3.48 18.74 -11.95
C SER A 23 2.94 17.37 -11.53
N ASN A 24 3.75 16.51 -10.90
CA ASN A 24 3.37 15.14 -10.60
C ASN A 24 2.42 15.09 -9.40
N ALA A 25 1.28 14.42 -9.59
CA ALA A 25 0.34 14.19 -8.50
C ALA A 25 0.83 13.06 -7.59
N GLN A 26 0.48 13.14 -6.31
CA GLN A 26 0.79 12.15 -5.29
C GLN A 26 -0.51 11.72 -4.60
N ALA A 27 -0.53 10.54 -3.99
CA ALA A 27 -1.65 10.10 -3.17
C ALA A 27 -1.16 9.51 -1.85
N MET A 28 -1.89 9.84 -0.79
CA MET A 28 -1.76 9.19 0.51
C MET A 28 -2.64 7.95 0.54
N LEU A 29 -2.05 6.81 0.90
CA LEU A 29 -2.68 5.50 0.86
C LEU A 29 -2.69 4.84 2.24
N ASP A 30 -3.84 4.26 2.59
CA ASP A 30 -3.97 3.24 3.62
C ASP A 30 -3.64 1.89 2.98
N MET A 31 -2.59 1.23 3.45
CA MET A 31 -2.14 -0.03 2.88
C MET A 31 -2.79 -1.22 3.58
N TRP A 32 -2.81 -2.35 2.89
CA TRP A 32 -3.39 -3.59 3.40
C TRP A 32 -2.77 -4.13 4.71
N ASP A 33 -1.56 -3.67 5.04
CA ASP A 33 -0.73 -4.08 6.17
C ASP A 33 -0.65 -3.00 7.28
N GLU A 34 -1.67 -2.13 7.36
CA GLU A 34 -1.77 -1.03 8.34
C GLU A 34 -0.71 0.08 8.16
N ASN A 35 0.07 0.05 7.08
CA ASN A 35 1.00 1.12 6.76
C ASN A 35 0.29 2.31 6.09
N LEU A 36 0.71 3.52 6.45
CA LEU A 36 0.32 4.76 5.79
C LEU A 36 1.50 5.26 4.96
N ILE A 37 1.31 5.43 3.65
CA ILE A 37 2.37 5.85 2.72
C ILE A 37 1.87 6.92 1.76
N THR A 38 2.79 7.75 1.25
CA THR A 38 2.53 8.66 0.13
C THR A 38 3.36 8.24 -1.06
N VAL A 39 2.71 8.09 -2.21
CA VAL A 39 3.34 7.58 -3.44
C VAL A 39 2.96 8.45 -4.64
N GLY A 40 3.80 8.40 -5.68
CA GLY A 40 3.49 9.11 -6.94
C GLY A 40 2.32 8.47 -7.67
N ILE A 41 1.60 9.26 -8.45
CA ILE A 41 0.54 8.78 -9.36
C ILE A 41 1.07 8.82 -10.78
N ASP A 42 0.91 7.73 -11.53
CA ASP A 42 1.19 7.75 -12.97
C ASP A 42 0.32 8.80 -13.67
N PHE A 43 0.90 9.60 -14.56
CA PHE A 43 0.22 10.76 -15.14
C PHE A 43 -1.07 10.41 -15.91
N HIS A 44 -1.19 9.18 -16.43
CA HIS A 44 -2.42 8.74 -17.09
C HIS A 44 -3.60 8.54 -16.13
N LEU A 45 -3.32 8.41 -14.84
CA LEU A 45 -4.31 8.15 -13.79
C LEU A 45 -4.64 9.38 -12.95
N SER A 46 -3.83 10.44 -13.02
CA SER A 46 -3.93 11.65 -12.17
C SER A 46 -5.31 12.31 -12.18
N LYS A 47 -5.98 12.33 -13.34
CA LYS A 47 -7.33 12.90 -13.49
C LYS A 47 -8.48 11.96 -13.11
N SER A 48 -8.17 10.67 -12.96
CA SER A 48 -9.16 9.60 -12.77
C SER A 48 -9.21 9.05 -11.34
N ILE A 49 -8.14 9.23 -10.59
CA ILE A 49 -8.01 8.80 -9.20
C ILE A 49 -8.79 9.75 -8.29
N LYS A 50 -9.41 9.19 -7.25
CA LYS A 50 -10.10 9.96 -6.20
C LYS A 50 -9.99 9.25 -4.86
N LYS A 51 -10.38 9.96 -3.80
CA LYS A 51 -10.58 9.40 -2.47
C LYS A 51 -11.43 8.14 -2.51
N ASP A 52 -11.07 7.19 -1.65
CA ASP A 52 -11.66 5.86 -1.52
C ASP A 52 -11.45 4.88 -2.70
N ASP A 53 -10.78 5.29 -3.79
CA ASP A 53 -10.39 4.33 -4.83
C ASP A 53 -9.39 3.30 -4.27
N ILE A 54 -9.49 2.07 -4.77
CA ILE A 54 -8.54 1.00 -4.48
C ILE A 54 -7.52 0.95 -5.61
N VAL A 55 -6.23 0.91 -5.28
CA VAL A 55 -5.13 1.05 -6.23
C VAL A 55 -4.09 -0.05 -6.10
N LEU A 56 -3.33 -0.28 -7.17
CA LEU A 56 -2.08 -1.03 -7.11
C LEU A 56 -0.89 -0.10 -7.28
N VAL A 57 0.05 -0.23 -6.36
CA VAL A 57 1.31 0.49 -6.32
C VAL A 57 2.42 -0.43 -6.81
N ASP A 58 3.21 0.04 -7.78
CA ASP A 58 4.41 -0.62 -8.27
C ASP A 58 5.57 -0.40 -7.28
N TYR A 59 5.96 -1.48 -6.62
CA TYR A 59 7.10 -1.60 -5.72
C TYR A 59 8.25 -2.37 -6.36
N THR A 60 8.31 -2.43 -7.70
CA THR A 60 9.44 -3.05 -8.38
C THR A 60 10.74 -2.37 -7.95
N ALA A 61 11.67 -3.17 -7.45
CA ALA A 61 12.97 -2.70 -7.01
C ALA A 61 13.75 -2.18 -8.22
N THR A 62 14.30 -1.00 -8.07
CA THR A 62 15.24 -0.39 -9.01
C THR A 62 16.60 -0.23 -8.31
N GLN A 63 17.62 0.23 -9.03
CA GLN A 63 18.95 0.46 -8.45
C GLN A 63 18.94 1.49 -7.31
N THR A 64 17.97 2.40 -7.30
CA THR A 64 17.86 3.50 -6.31
C THR A 64 16.75 3.28 -5.28
N GLY A 65 16.10 2.11 -5.29
CA GLY A 65 14.98 1.80 -4.40
C GLY A 65 13.71 1.38 -5.15
N PRO A 66 12.59 1.14 -4.44
CA PRO A 66 11.33 0.77 -5.08
C PRO A 66 10.75 1.96 -5.84
N ARG A 67 10.09 1.66 -6.97
CA ARG A 67 9.49 2.70 -7.83
C ARG A 67 8.43 3.55 -7.10
N MET A 68 7.58 2.93 -6.27
CA MET A 68 6.52 3.57 -5.49
C MET A 68 5.60 4.48 -6.32
N VAL A 69 4.97 3.92 -7.35
CA VAL A 69 4.03 4.65 -8.23
C VAL A 69 2.72 3.88 -8.37
N ILE A 70 1.58 4.57 -8.27
CA ILE A 70 0.26 4.00 -8.57
C ILE A 70 0.15 3.77 -10.07
N VAL A 71 -0.06 2.52 -10.46
CA VAL A 71 -0.13 2.10 -11.88
C VAL A 71 -1.48 1.56 -12.30
N LYS A 72 -2.38 1.24 -11.35
CA LYS A 72 -3.73 0.75 -11.65
C LYS A 72 -4.76 1.24 -10.64
N LEU A 73 -5.95 1.59 -11.15
CA LEU A 73 -7.17 1.82 -10.38
C LEU A 73 -8.05 0.57 -10.47
N LEU A 74 -8.41 -0.01 -9.33
CA LEU A 74 -9.30 -1.16 -9.22
C LEU A 74 -10.70 -0.70 -8.81
N ARG A 75 -11.62 -0.67 -9.76
CA ARG A 75 -13.00 -0.20 -9.54
C ARG A 75 -13.98 -1.35 -9.37
N GLY A 76 -15.12 -1.04 -8.76
CA GLY A 76 -16.24 -1.96 -8.58
C GLY A 76 -15.88 -3.20 -7.76
N GLU A 77 -16.52 -4.32 -8.08
CA GLU A 77 -16.38 -5.58 -7.32
C GLU A 77 -14.97 -6.18 -7.38
N VAL A 78 -14.19 -5.88 -8.44
CA VAL A 78 -12.80 -6.34 -8.55
C VAL A 78 -11.94 -5.70 -7.46
N GLY A 79 -12.05 -4.38 -7.28
CA GLY A 79 -11.32 -3.66 -6.24
C GLY A 79 -11.70 -4.14 -4.84
N LYS A 80 -13.00 -4.20 -4.54
CA LYS A 80 -13.51 -4.67 -3.24
C LYS A 80 -13.01 -6.06 -2.88
N ARG A 81 -13.09 -7.00 -3.83
CA ARG A 81 -12.62 -8.39 -3.64
C ARG A 81 -11.12 -8.44 -3.41
N ALA A 82 -10.33 -7.72 -4.21
CA ALA A 82 -8.88 -7.69 -4.06
C ALA A 82 -8.47 -7.13 -2.69
N TRP A 83 -9.04 -5.98 -2.29
CA TRP A 83 -8.79 -5.37 -0.99
C TRP A 83 -9.13 -6.31 0.17
N LYS A 84 -10.30 -6.94 0.12
CA LYS A 84 -10.71 -7.93 1.12
C LYS A 84 -9.70 -9.09 1.21
N GLN A 85 -9.27 -9.64 0.08
CA GLN A 85 -8.31 -10.76 0.06
C GLN A 85 -6.98 -10.41 0.72
N TYR A 86 -6.43 -9.22 0.45
CA TYR A 86 -5.20 -8.78 1.08
C TYR A 86 -5.35 -8.60 2.59
N LYS A 87 -6.42 -7.95 3.05
CA LYS A 87 -6.69 -7.77 4.48
C LYS A 87 -6.94 -9.10 5.20
N ASP A 88 -7.78 -9.98 4.64
CA ASP A 88 -8.03 -11.32 5.18
C ASP A 88 -6.72 -12.13 5.27
N HIS A 89 -5.79 -11.96 4.32
CA HIS A 89 -4.50 -12.63 4.36
C HIS A 89 -3.62 -12.07 5.48
N PHE A 90 -3.51 -10.75 5.60
CA PHE A 90 -2.77 -10.08 6.67
C PHE A 90 -3.27 -10.46 8.06
N GLU A 91 -4.59 -10.41 8.28
CA GLU A 91 -5.21 -10.79 9.55
C GLU A 91 -4.94 -12.26 9.91
N ARG A 92 -4.98 -13.16 8.92
CA ARG A 92 -4.63 -14.58 9.12
C ARG A 92 -3.16 -14.78 9.51
N MET A 93 -2.25 -13.98 8.94
CA MET A 93 -0.84 -14.03 9.30
C MET A 93 -0.59 -13.45 10.70
N ARG A 94 -1.31 -12.38 11.07
CA ARG A 94 -1.20 -11.73 12.38
C ARG A 94 -1.78 -12.58 13.52
N THR A 95 -2.90 -13.26 13.28
CA THR A 95 -3.55 -14.14 14.27
C THR A 95 -2.80 -15.46 14.47
N LYS A 96 -2.10 -15.95 13.44
CA LYS A 96 -1.16 -17.08 13.53
C LYS A 96 0.22 -16.64 14.03
N GLY A 97 0.29 -15.68 14.98
CA GLY A 97 1.53 -15.17 15.55
C GLY A 97 2.56 -16.28 15.79
N PRO A 98 3.87 -15.98 15.67
CA PRO A 98 4.92 -17.00 15.55
C PRO A 98 4.65 -18.08 16.56
N ALA A 99 4.35 -19.30 16.08
CA ALA A 99 4.17 -20.46 16.95
C ALA A 99 5.31 -20.39 17.94
N ALA A 100 4.97 -20.16 19.21
CA ALA A 100 5.94 -19.93 20.27
C ALA A 100 7.04 -20.94 20.04
N LYS A 101 8.26 -20.47 19.70
CA LYS A 101 9.42 -21.35 19.63
C LYS A 101 9.37 -22.08 20.96
N ALA A 102 9.04 -23.38 20.93
CA ALA A 102 9.01 -24.19 22.12
C ALA A 102 10.38 -24.00 22.75
N VAL A 103 10.42 -23.27 23.86
CA VAL A 103 11.62 -23.09 24.65
C VAL A 103 11.91 -24.49 25.17
N THR A 104 12.77 -25.22 24.46
CA THR A 104 13.37 -26.44 24.96
C THR A 104 14.09 -26.04 26.24
N LYS A 105 13.46 -26.30 27.39
CA LYS A 105 14.11 -26.19 28.69
C LYS A 105 15.26 -27.19 28.69
N GLN A 106 16.45 -26.70 28.42
CA GLN A 106 17.67 -27.47 28.52
C GLN A 106 18.03 -27.50 30.01
N SER A 107 17.57 -28.55 30.69
CA SER A 107 17.91 -28.81 32.09
C SER A 107 19.40 -29.16 32.17
N TYR A 108 20.21 -28.23 32.69
CA TYR A 108 21.53 -28.58 33.19
C TYR A 108 21.34 -29.37 34.49
N VAL A 109 21.63 -30.66 34.44
CA VAL A 109 21.88 -31.48 35.64
C VAL A 109 23.37 -31.37 35.90
N GLY A 110 23.73 -30.81 37.06
CA GLY A 110 25.05 -30.86 37.66
C GLY A 110 24.96 -31.62 38.98
#